data_AF-A0A8H9ZJ51-F1
#
_entry.id   AF-A0A8H9ZJ51-F1
#
_cell.length_a   1.000
_cell.length_b   1.000
_cell.length_c   1.000
_cell.angle_alpha   90.00
_cell.angle_beta   90.00
_cell.angle_gamma   90.00
#
_symmetry.space_group_name_H-M   'P 1'
#
loop_
_entity.id
_entity.type
_entity.pdbx_description
1 polymer ?
#
loop_
_entity_poly.entity_id
_entity_poly.type
_entity_poly.pdbx_seq_one_letter_code
_entity_poly.pdbx_strand_id
1 'polypeptide(L)' 'MSKQLVSSTDAVPYQEFARLIGKTPAAVKGMIEKGKLPVIEMTDPQSTSGRA' A
#
# COMPACT_ATOMS: atom_id res chain seq x y z
N MET A 1 18.10 3.41 26.02
CA MET A 1 17.55 3.49 24.65
C MET A 1 16.05 3.32 24.72
N SER A 2 15.31 4.42 24.89
CA SER A 2 13.85 4.41 24.88
C SER A 2 13.39 3.93 23.51
N LYS A 3 12.69 2.81 23.44
CA LYS A 3 12.16 2.26 22.20
C LYS A 3 10.96 3.14 21.78
N GLN A 4 11.25 4.32 21.25
CA GLN A 4 10.23 5.24 20.75
C GLN A 4 9.53 4.56 19.58
N LEU A 5 8.22 4.40 19.67
CA LEU A 5 7.40 3.96 18.55
C LEU A 5 7.47 5.06 17.48
N VAL A 6 8.25 4.82 16.42
CA VAL A 6 8.45 5.77 15.30
C VAL A 6 7.26 5.75 14.33
N SER A 7 6.59 4.59 14.21
CA SER A 7 5.35 4.43 13.45
C SER A 7 4.46 3.40 14.13
N SER A 8 3.14 3.58 14.06
CA SER A 8 2.15 2.61 14.54
C SER A 8 1.90 1.46 13.56
N THR A 9 2.31 1.61 12.29
CA THR A 9 2.20 0.59 11.23
C THR A 9 3.23 0.81 10.14
N ASP A 10 3.71 -0.28 9.53
CA ASP A 10 4.66 -0.24 8.42
C ASP A 10 3.98 -0.21 7.05
N ALA A 11 2.68 -0.48 6.99
CA ALA A 11 1.88 -0.46 5.76
C ALA A 11 0.52 0.20 5.97
N VAL A 12 0.00 0.81 4.90
CA VAL A 12 -1.33 1.43 4.85
C VAL A 12 -2.02 1.08 3.52
N PRO A 13 -3.37 1.11 3.46
CA PRO A 13 -4.08 1.01 2.20
C PRO A 13 -3.65 2.12 1.22
N TYR A 14 -3.60 1.82 -0.08
CA TYR A 14 -3.09 2.77 -1.08
C TYR A 14 -3.89 4.08 -1.14
N GLN A 15 -5.17 4.05 -0.75
CA GLN A 15 -6.03 5.24 -0.65
C GLN A 15 -5.56 6.17 0.48
N GLU A 16 -5.17 5.60 1.62
CA GLU A 16 -4.61 6.36 2.73
C GLU A 16 -3.22 6.88 2.38
N PHE A 17 -2.40 6.06 1.72
CA PHE A 17 -1.13 6.53 1.15
C PHE A 17 -1.34 7.72 0.20
N ALA A 18 -2.36 7.66 -0.67
CA ALA A 18 -2.70 8.76 -1.58
C ALA A 18 -3.03 10.06 -0.82
N ARG A 19 -3.79 9.96 0.27
CA ARG A 19 -4.09 11.08 1.17
C ARG A 19 -2.83 11.67 1.77
N LEU A 20 -1.93 10.83 2.29
CA LEU A 20 -0.67 11.25 2.93
C LEU A 20 0.27 12.00 1.97
N ILE A 21 0.30 11.62 0.69
CA ILE A 21 1.17 12.24 -0.32
C ILE A 21 0.48 13.31 -1.18
N GLY A 22 -0.77 13.66 -0.86
CA GLY A 22 -1.54 14.68 -1.59
C GLY A 22 -1.84 14.30 -3.05
N LYS A 23 -2.10 13.03 -3.35
CA LYS A 23 -2.48 12.54 -4.68
C LYS A 23 -3.89 11.94 -4.67
N THR A 24 -4.51 11.84 -5.85
CA THR A 24 -5.77 11.12 -5.99
C THR A 24 -5.53 9.61 -5.92
N PRO A 25 -6.49 8.81 -5.39
CA PRO A 25 -6.36 7.35 -5.38
C PRO A 25 -6.14 6.75 -6.77
N ALA A 26 -6.74 7.33 -7.81
CA ALA A 26 -6.55 6.90 -9.20
C ALA A 26 -5.10 7.11 -9.69
N ALA A 27 -4.47 8.24 -9.36
CA ALA A 27 -3.07 8.48 -9.71
C ALA A 27 -2.14 7.50 -9.01
N VAL A 28 -2.36 7.21 -7.73
CA VAL A 28 -1.59 6.22 -6.97
C VAL A 28 -1.80 4.82 -7.53
N LYS A 29 -3.03 4.43 -7.88
CA LYS A 29 -3.30 3.15 -8.55
C LYS A 29 -2.50 3.01 -9.85
N GLY A 30 -2.47 4.05 -10.69
CA GLY A 30 -1.64 4.06 -11.90
C GLY A 30 -0.13 4.01 -11.62
N MET A 31 0.35 4.45 -10.45
CA MET A 31 1.74 4.27 -10.04
C MET A 31 2.03 2.81 -9.64
N ILE A 32 1.09 2.15 -8.96
CA ILE A 32 1.17 0.73 -8.60
C ILE A 32 1.23 -0.13 -9.86
N GLU A 33 0.32 0.10 -10.80
CA GLU A 33 0.26 -0.63 -12.09
C GLU A 33 1.53 -0.45 -12.92
N LYS A 34 2.21 0.68 -12.78
CA LYS A 34 3.50 0.98 -13.43
C LYS A 34 4.72 0.52 -12.63
N GLY A 35 4.54 -0.19 -11.50
CA GLY A 35 5.62 -0.74 -10.68
C GLY A 35 6.47 0.32 -9.96
N LYS A 36 5.91 1.50 -9.66
CA LYS A 36 6.66 2.62 -9.05
C LYS A 36 6.64 2.63 -7.52
N LEU A 37 5.85 1.77 -6.90
CA LEU A 37 5.64 1.73 -5.45
C LEU A 37 5.81 0.30 -4.93
N PRO A 38 6.41 0.11 -3.75
CA PRO A 38 6.36 -1.17 -3.04
C PRO A 38 4.92 -1.41 -2.57
N VAL A 39 4.35 -2.57 -2.91
CA VAL A 39 2.97 -2.93 -2.58
C VAL A 39 2.94 -4.33 -1.99
N ILE A 40 2.19 -4.48 -0.90
CA ILE A 40 1.82 -5.77 -0.34
C ILE A 40 0.43 -6.09 -0.87
N GLU A 41 0.30 -7.16 -1.65
CA GLU A 41 -1.00 -7.63 -2.12
C GLU A 41 -1.72 -8.37 -1.00
N MET A 42 -2.91 -7.91 -0.65
CA MET A 42 -3.78 -8.55 0.33
C MET A 42 -5.01 -9.09 -0.40
N THR A 43 -4.96 -10.35 -0.78
CA THR A 43 -6.00 -11.05 -1.55
C THR A 43 -6.58 -12.18 -0.72
N ASP A 44 -7.86 -12.49 -0.94
CA ASP A 44 -8.51 -13.67 -0.35
C ASP A 44 -7.75 -14.95 -0.74
N PRO A 45 -7.31 -15.79 0.22
CA PRO A 45 -6.65 -17.06 -0.06
C PRO A 45 -7.46 -18.03 -0.94
N GLN A 46 -8.79 -17.90 -0.97
CA GLN A 46 -9.66 -18.72 -1.82
C GLN A 46 -9.79 -18.17 -3.25
N SER A 47 -9.24 -16.98 -3.53
CA SER A 47 -9.26 -16.39 -4.85
C SER A 47 -8.32 -17.14 -5.80
N THR A 48 -8.87 -17.66 -6.90
CA THR A 48 -8.12 -18.32 -7.97
C THR A 48 -7.33 -17.36 -8.86
N SER A 49 -7.48 -16.04 -8.64
CA SER A 49 -6.77 -14.99 -9.37
C SER A 49 -5.59 -14.39 -8.62
N GLY A 50 -5.15 -15.00 -7.50
CA GLY A 50 -3.89 -14.64 -6.87
C GLY A 50 -2.72 -14.77 -7.83
N ARG A 51 -1.75 -13.84 -7.78
CA ARG A 51 -0.50 -14.00 -8.52
C ARG A 51 0.20 -15.27 -8.01
N ALA A 52 0.64 -16.11 -8.96
CA ALA A 52 1.37 -17.34 -8.73
C ALA A 52 2.67 -17.11 -7.94
#